data_AF-A0A7V1Q0L4-F1
#
_entry.id   AF-A0A7V1Q0L4-F1
#
_cell.length_a   1.000
_cell.length_b   1.000
_cell.length_c   1.000
_cell.angle_alpha   90.00
_cell.angle_beta   90.00
_cell.angle_gamma   90.00
#
_symmetry.space_group_name_H-M   'P 1'
#
loop_
_entity.id
_entity.type
_entity.pdbx_description
1 polymer ?
#
loop_
_entity_poly.entity_id
_entity_poly.type
_entity_poly.pdbx_seq_one_letter_code
_entity_poly.pdbx_strand_id
1 'polypeptide(L)'
;MSKSGKPVVLRTPVYVPPSRRTIILHVSVMAFQWLGIGIIGIYAFRAVFLIPKRTRLAAKNAFCICERCLYPLNGLSEEGHCPECGLAFQRQDLQRRWFESYARYNQKQACDMDPPVMLSEYAYLAKPT
;
A
#
# COMPACT_ATOMS: atom_id res chain seq x y z
N MET A 1 -36.92 -18.56 68.90
CA MET A 1 -37.30 -17.78 67.71
C MET A 1 -36.77 -18.50 66.47
N SER A 2 -37.61 -19.30 65.81
CA SER A 2 -37.23 -20.08 64.62
C SER A 2 -37.54 -19.27 63.36
N LYS A 3 -36.52 -18.87 62.60
CA LYS A 3 -36.69 -18.15 61.33
C LYS A 3 -37.06 -19.18 60.25
N SER A 4 -38.33 -19.18 59.85
CA SER A 4 -38.80 -19.93 58.68
C SER A 4 -38.15 -19.35 57.41
N GLY A 5 -37.18 -20.06 56.86
CA GLY A 5 -36.56 -19.73 55.58
C GLY A 5 -37.48 -20.16 54.44
N LYS A 6 -37.90 -19.21 53.59
CA LYS A 6 -38.65 -19.54 52.37
C LYS A 6 -37.72 -20.25 51.38
N PRO A 7 -38.17 -21.34 50.73
CA PRO A 7 -37.37 -22.02 49.72
C PRO A 7 -37.10 -21.07 48.55
N VAL A 8 -35.82 -20.88 48.22
CA VAL A 8 -35.39 -20.13 47.04
C VAL A 8 -35.71 -20.98 45.82
N VAL A 9 -36.76 -20.61 45.09
CA VAL A 9 -37.09 -21.24 43.81
C VAL A 9 -36.09 -20.72 42.77
N LEU A 10 -35.09 -21.54 42.45
CA LEU A 10 -34.15 -21.27 41.37
C LEU A 10 -34.91 -21.35 40.03
N ARG A 11 -35.20 -20.20 39.43
CA ARG A 11 -35.69 -20.16 38.04
C ARG A 11 -34.54 -20.52 37.12
N THR A 12 -34.63 -21.67 36.46
CA THR A 12 -33.74 -22.01 35.37
C THR A 12 -33.96 -21.04 34.21
N PRO A 13 -32.92 -20.41 33.65
CA PRO A 13 -33.07 -19.52 32.51
C PRO A 13 -33.67 -20.30 31.33
N VAL A 14 -34.73 -19.77 30.72
CA VAL A 14 -35.34 -20.34 29.52
C VAL A 14 -34.41 -20.03 28.34
N TYR A 15 -33.80 -21.06 27.76
CA TYR A 15 -33.02 -20.94 26.53
C TYR A 15 -33.97 -20.64 25.37
N VAL A 16 -33.85 -19.44 24.79
CA VAL A 16 -34.54 -19.08 23.56
C VAL A 16 -33.53 -19.23 22.41
N PRO A 17 -33.72 -20.18 21.48
CA PRO A 17 -32.79 -20.34 20.37
C PRO A 17 -32.79 -19.07 19.51
N PRO A 18 -31.64 -18.68 18.96
CA PRO A 18 -31.56 -17.53 18.07
C PRO A 18 -32.46 -17.74 16.85
N SER A 19 -33.16 -16.69 16.45
CA SER A 19 -33.96 -16.74 15.23
C SER A 19 -33.05 -16.92 14.01
N ARG A 20 -33.54 -17.57 12.95
CA ARG A 20 -32.80 -17.69 11.68
C ARG A 20 -32.31 -16.34 11.14
N ARG A 21 -33.09 -15.26 11.35
CA ARG A 21 -32.73 -13.90 10.95
C ARG A 21 -31.48 -13.40 11.67
N THR A 22 -31.39 -13.66 12.98
CA THR A 22 -30.23 -13.29 13.80
C THR A 22 -28.97 -13.97 13.29
N ILE A 23 -29.05 -15.26 12.99
CA ILE A 23 -27.91 -16.03 12.45
C ILE A 23 -27.44 -15.46 11.12
N ILE A 24 -28.38 -15.21 10.18
CA ILE A 24 -28.06 -14.66 8.85
C ILE A 24 -27.39 -13.29 8.96
N LEU A 25 -27.87 -12.41 9.84
CA LEU A 25 -27.28 -11.10 10.06
C LEU A 25 -25.84 -11.21 10.59
N HIS A 26 -25.59 -12.07 11.58
CA HIS A 26 -24.24 -12.27 12.10
C HIS A 26 -23.28 -12.78 11.04
N VAL A 27 -23.68 -13.80 10.28
CA VAL A 27 -22.84 -14.35 9.20
C VAL A 27 -22.55 -13.29 8.14
N SER A 28 -23.55 -12.49 7.77
CA SER A 28 -23.39 -11.43 6.76
C SER A 28 -22.42 -10.35 7.24
N VAL A 29 -22.57 -9.87 8.48
CA VAL A 29 -21.67 -8.86 9.07
C VAL A 29 -20.23 -9.38 9.12
N MET A 30 -20.04 -10.63 9.55
CA MET A 30 -18.72 -11.26 9.57
C MET A 30 -18.11 -11.36 8.17
N ALA A 31 -18.89 -11.76 7.17
CA ALA A 31 -18.43 -11.84 5.78
C ALA A 31 -17.99 -10.47 5.24
N PHE A 32 -18.78 -9.42 5.46
CA PHE A 32 -18.42 -8.06 5.05
C PHE A 32 -17.16 -7.54 5.74
N GLN A 33 -16.99 -7.83 7.03
CA GLN A 33 -15.78 -7.47 7.77
C GLN A 33 -14.55 -8.14 7.15
N TRP A 34 -14.60 -9.44 6.86
CA TRP A 34 -13.48 -10.16 6.25
C TRP A 34 -13.17 -9.68 4.83
N LEU A 35 -14.18 -9.35 4.03
CA LEU A 35 -13.97 -8.73 2.71
C LEU A 35 -13.25 -7.38 2.82
N GLY A 36 -13.68 -6.53 3.77
CA GLY A 36 -13.03 -5.25 4.03
C GLY A 36 -11.55 -5.42 4.39
N ILE A 37 -11.24 -6.35 5.30
CA ILE A 37 -9.86 -6.66 5.70
C ILE A 37 -9.04 -7.16 4.50
N GLY A 38 -9.61 -8.05 3.67
CA GLY A 38 -8.94 -8.57 2.48
C GLY A 38 -8.58 -7.47 1.47
N ILE A 39 -9.52 -6.55 1.19
CA ILE A 39 -9.29 -5.42 0.28
C ILE A 39 -8.19 -4.50 0.83
N ILE A 40 -8.28 -4.11 2.11
CA ILE A 40 -7.25 -3.28 2.76
C ILE A 40 -5.88 -3.96 2.70
N GLY A 41 -5.83 -5.27 2.97
CA GLY A 41 -4.62 -6.09 2.89
C GLY A 41 -3.98 -6.05 1.50
N ILE A 42 -4.77 -6.15 0.42
CA ILE A 42 -4.26 -6.07 -0.96
C ILE A 42 -3.64 -4.69 -1.24
N TYR A 43 -4.28 -3.60 -0.83
CA TYR A 43 -3.74 -2.25 -1.04
C TYR A 43 -2.48 -2.01 -0.21
N ALA A 44 -2.48 -2.42 1.06
CA ALA A 44 -1.31 -2.34 1.93
C ALA A 44 -0.15 -3.17 1.37
N PHE A 45 -0.42 -4.40 0.91
CA PHE A 45 0.59 -5.26 0.28
C PHE A 45 1.18 -4.61 -0.97
N ARG A 46 0.35 -4.06 -1.86
CA ARG A 46 0.85 -3.34 -3.05
C ARG A 46 1.71 -2.13 -2.66
N ALA A 47 1.29 -1.36 -1.65
CA ALA A 47 2.04 -0.21 -1.17
C ALA A 47 3.40 -0.61 -0.57
N VAL A 48 3.42 -1.62 0.31
CA VAL A 48 4.64 -2.05 1.03
C VAL A 48 5.60 -2.82 0.13
N PHE A 49 5.11 -3.68 -0.77
CA PHE A 49 5.98 -4.56 -1.54
C PHE A 49 6.32 -4.02 -2.94
N LEU A 50 5.37 -3.35 -3.62
CA LEU A 50 5.60 -2.92 -5.01
C LEU A 50 6.28 -1.55 -5.09
N ILE A 51 5.98 -0.61 -4.21
CA ILE A 51 6.57 0.74 -4.22
C ILE A 51 8.10 0.70 -4.02
N PRO A 52 8.66 0.03 -2.99
CA PRO A 52 10.11 0.00 -2.81
C PRO A 52 10.83 -0.78 -3.91
N LYS A 53 10.18 -1.82 -4.47
CA LYS A 53 10.74 -2.56 -5.60
C LYS A 53 10.85 -1.66 -6.84
N ARG A 54 9.85 -0.82 -7.08
CA ARG A 54 9.82 0.16 -8.18
C ARG A 54 10.93 1.20 -8.04
N THR A 55 11.07 1.81 -6.87
CA THR A 55 12.09 2.86 -6.64
C THR A 55 13.51 2.30 -6.74
N ARG A 56 13.76 1.11 -6.19
CA ARG A 56 15.05 0.42 -6.33
C ARG A 56 15.39 0.08 -7.77
N LEU A 57 14.40 -0.35 -8.55
CA LEU A 57 14.62 -0.66 -9.96
C LEU A 57 14.93 0.62 -10.74
N ALA A 58 14.20 1.71 -10.50
CA ALA A 58 14.43 3.01 -11.12
C ALA A 58 15.85 3.54 -10.84
N ALA A 59 16.32 3.47 -9.59
CA ALA A 59 17.69 3.85 -9.23
C ALA A 59 18.75 3.04 -9.98
N LYS A 60 18.54 1.73 -10.20
CA LYS A 60 19.46 0.87 -10.97
C LYS A 60 19.53 1.20 -12.46
N ASN A 61 18.51 1.85 -13.02
CA ASN A 61 18.43 2.19 -14.44
C ASN A 61 18.51 3.70 -14.67
N ALA A 62 19.21 4.44 -13.79
CA ALA A 62 19.38 5.89 -13.89
C ALA A 62 18.05 6.65 -14.10
N PHE A 63 16.97 6.17 -13.47
CA PHE A 63 15.62 6.72 -13.56
C PHE A 63 14.98 6.71 -14.97
N CYS A 64 15.53 5.93 -15.90
CA CYS A 64 15.01 5.75 -17.25
C CYS A 64 14.16 4.48 -17.36
N ILE A 65 13.03 4.44 -16.64
CA ILE A 65 12.09 3.31 -16.67
C ILE A 65 10.67 3.82 -16.89
N CYS A 66 9.87 3.13 -17.71
CA CYS A 66 8.45 3.43 -17.85
C CYS A 66 7.72 3.38 -16.49
N GLU A 67 7.00 4.46 -16.14
CA GLU A 67 6.24 4.56 -14.89
C GLU A 67 5.05 3.58 -14.79
N ARG A 68 4.57 3.07 -15.93
CA ARG A 68 3.41 2.16 -16.01
C ARG A 68 3.81 0.69 -15.94
N CYS A 69 4.61 0.23 -16.91
CA CYS A 69 4.98 -1.19 -17.03
C CYS A 69 6.35 -1.53 -16.42
N LEU A 70 7.13 -0.54 -16.01
CA LEU A 70 8.49 -0.71 -15.48
C LEU A 70 9.51 -1.27 -16.50
N TYR A 71 9.22 -1.18 -17.80
CA TYR A 71 10.18 -1.52 -18.84
C TYR A 71 11.34 -0.51 -18.86
N PRO A 72 12.62 -0.95 -18.85
CA PRO A 72 13.76 -0.06 -18.93
C PRO A 72 13.82 0.62 -20.30
N LEU A 73 13.93 1.94 -20.32
CA LEU A 73 13.97 2.76 -21.53
C LEU A 73 15.41 3.21 -21.89
N ASN A 74 16.39 2.52 -21.33
CA ASN A 74 17.80 2.75 -21.62
C ASN A 74 18.07 2.44 -23.09
N GLY A 75 18.71 3.37 -23.81
CA GLY A 75 19.04 3.19 -25.23
C GLY A 75 17.96 3.62 -26.23
N LEU A 76 16.77 4.03 -25.78
CA LEU A 76 15.80 4.71 -26.66
C LEU A 76 16.18 6.20 -26.86
N SER A 77 15.49 6.88 -27.78
CA SER A 77 15.56 8.33 -27.96
C SER A 77 15.14 9.10 -26.70
N GLU A 78 15.48 10.40 -26.65
CA GLU A 78 15.08 11.31 -25.57
C GLU A 78 13.56 11.43 -25.40
N GLU A 79 12.81 11.23 -26.48
CA GLU A 79 11.35 11.21 -26.48
C GLU A 79 10.82 10.07 -27.35
N GLY A 80 9.64 9.55 -27.03
CA GLY A 80 9.03 8.47 -27.78
C GLY A 80 7.91 7.77 -27.03
N HIS A 81 7.64 6.52 -27.39
CA HIS A 81 6.64 5.67 -26.73
C HIS A 81 7.30 4.41 -26.18
N CYS A 82 6.85 3.96 -25.01
CA CYS A 82 7.30 2.71 -24.44
C CYS A 82 6.90 1.53 -25.35
N PRO A 83 7.83 0.64 -25.75
CA PRO A 83 7.52 -0.47 -26.67
C PRO A 83 6.54 -1.49 -26.09
N GLU A 84 6.49 -1.62 -24.76
CA GLU A 84 5.61 -2.59 -24.08
C GLU A 84 4.18 -2.09 -23.90
N CYS A 85 4.01 -0.83 -23.48
CA CYS A 85 2.70 -0.31 -23.07
C CYS A 85 2.20 0.89 -23.89
N GLY A 86 2.98 1.36 -24.86
CA GLY A 86 2.65 2.49 -25.72
C GLY A 86 2.60 3.84 -25.01
N LEU A 87 3.03 3.95 -23.75
CA LEU A 87 2.99 5.22 -23.02
C LEU A 87 4.03 6.20 -23.60
N ALA A 88 3.57 7.37 -24.01
CA ALA A 88 4.46 8.45 -24.42
C ALA A 88 5.35 8.91 -23.26
N PHE A 89 6.62 9.18 -23.54
CA PHE A 89 7.57 9.67 -22.55
C PHE A 89 8.52 10.70 -23.17
N GLN A 90 8.96 11.62 -22.32
CA GLN A 90 10.14 12.44 -22.53
C GLN A 90 11.10 12.14 -21.38
N ARG A 91 12.37 11.87 -21.67
CA ARG A 91 13.36 11.35 -20.72
C ARG A 91 13.55 12.29 -19.55
N GLN A 92 13.67 13.59 -19.80
CA GLN A 92 13.81 14.61 -18.75
C GLN A 92 12.60 14.61 -17.79
N ASP A 93 11.38 14.61 -18.33
CA ASP A 93 10.15 14.56 -17.53
C ASP A 93 10.01 13.25 -16.75
N LEU A 94 10.44 12.14 -17.35
CA LEU A 94 10.42 10.82 -16.71
C LEU A 94 11.41 10.76 -15.53
N GLN A 95 12.64 11.24 -15.76
CA GLN A 95 13.67 11.33 -14.72
C GLN A 95 13.23 12.25 -13.58
N ARG A 96 12.66 13.43 -13.89
CA ARG A 96 12.11 14.36 -12.89
C ARG A 96 11.05 13.68 -12.03
N ARG A 97 10.06 13.01 -12.64
CA ARG A 97 8.97 12.33 -11.91
C ARG A 97 9.48 11.20 -11.01
N TRP A 98 10.43 10.41 -11.50
CA TRP A 98 11.06 9.37 -10.69
C TRP A 98 11.89 9.95 -9.55
N PHE A 99 12.64 11.01 -9.81
CA PHE A 99 13.45 11.69 -8.80
C PHE A 99 12.57 12.29 -7.70
N GLU A 100 11.48 12.96 -8.04
CA GLU A 100 10.50 13.47 -7.07
C GLU A 100 9.87 12.34 -6.24
N SER A 101 9.53 11.22 -6.88
CA SER A 101 8.97 10.05 -6.20
C SER A 101 9.99 9.41 -5.25
N TYR A 102 11.25 9.33 -5.68
CA TYR A 102 12.37 8.81 -4.90
C TYR A 102 12.69 9.72 -3.71
N ALA A 103 12.72 11.04 -3.92
CA ALA A 103 12.94 12.03 -2.87
C ALA A 103 11.85 11.96 -1.79
N ARG A 104 10.57 11.84 -2.17
CA ARG A 104 9.47 11.66 -1.19
C ARG A 104 9.58 10.36 -0.40
N TYR A 105 10.04 9.28 -1.03
CA TYR A 105 10.27 8.01 -0.35
C TYR A 105 11.43 8.11 0.64
N ASN A 106 12.56 8.67 0.19
CA ASN A 106 13.74 8.84 1.02
C ASN A 106 13.56 9.87 2.12
N GLN A 107 12.78 10.94 1.92
CA GLN A 107 12.50 11.91 2.98
C GLN A 107 11.76 11.27 4.17
N LYS A 108 10.88 10.30 3.91
CA LYS A 108 10.25 9.50 4.97
C LYS A 108 11.23 8.52 5.62
N GLN A 109 12.20 7.99 4.88
CA GLN A 109 13.22 7.08 5.40
C GLN A 109 14.40 7.78 6.07
N ALA A 110 14.68 9.03 5.75
CA ALA A 110 15.77 9.82 6.33
C ALA A 110 15.52 10.14 7.81
N CYS A 111 14.29 9.97 8.29
CA CYS A 111 13.99 9.96 9.72
C CYS A 111 14.50 8.69 10.44
N ASP A 112 14.79 7.61 9.69
CA ASP A 112 15.16 6.29 10.21
C ASP A 112 16.53 5.76 9.73
N MET A 113 17.12 6.28 8.64
CA MET A 113 18.36 5.76 8.03
C MET A 113 19.27 6.87 7.48
N ASP A 114 20.59 6.67 7.63
CA ASP A 114 21.64 7.54 7.08
C ASP A 114 21.49 7.78 5.56
N PRO A 115 21.70 9.01 5.06
CA PRO A 115 21.43 9.36 3.68
C PRO A 115 22.35 8.62 2.69
N PRO A 116 21.82 8.06 1.59
CA PRO A 116 22.64 7.45 0.55
C PRO A 116 23.48 8.53 -0.16
N VAL A 117 24.79 8.26 -0.31
CA VAL A 117 25.87 9.12 -0.84
C VAL A 117 25.60 9.70 -2.25
N MET A 118 24.54 9.28 -2.93
CA MET A 118 24.27 9.58 -4.33
C MET A 118 23.69 10.97 -4.62
N LEU A 119 23.33 11.78 -3.62
CA LEU A 119 22.68 13.08 -3.87
C LEU A 119 23.64 14.21 -4.31
N SER A 120 24.96 14.09 -4.12
CA SER A 120 25.90 15.16 -4.48
C SER A 120 26.16 15.26 -5.99
N GLU A 121 26.04 14.17 -6.73
CA GLU A 121 26.36 14.14 -8.17
C GLU A 121 25.18 14.59 -9.05
N TYR A 122 23.94 14.24 -8.67
CA TYR A 122 22.74 14.62 -9.46
C TYR A 122 22.26 16.05 -9.19
N ALA A 123 22.66 16.67 -8.09
CA ALA A 123 22.38 18.08 -7.82
C ALA A 123 22.94 19.02 -8.92
N TYR A 124 23.92 18.55 -9.70
CA TYR A 124 24.50 19.31 -10.81
C TYR A 124 23.60 19.39 -12.06
N LEU A 125 22.65 18.46 -12.24
CA LEU A 125 21.78 18.41 -13.43
C LEU A 125 20.47 19.22 -13.26
N ALA A 126 20.18 19.73 -12.06
CA ALA A 126 18.95 20.47 -11.78
C ALA A 126 19.10 22.00 -11.90
N LYS A 127 20.23 22.53 -12.38
CA LYS A 127 20.34 23.97 -12.67
C LYS A 127 19.55 24.29 -13.94
N PRO A 128 18.48 25.09 -13.89
CA PRO A 128 17.85 25.60 -15.09
C PRO A 128 18.86 26.52 -15.81
N THR A 129 19.12 26.22 -17.08
CA THR A 129 19.80 27.12 -18.02
C THR A 129 18.88 28.23 -18.47
#